data_AF-A0A163H858-F1
#
_entry.id   AF-A0A163H858-F1
#
_cell.length_a   1.000
_cell.length_b   1.000
_cell.length_c   1.000
_cell.angle_alpha   90.00
_cell.angle_beta   90.00
_cell.angle_gamma   90.00
#
_symmetry.space_group_name_H-M   'P 1'
#
loop_
_entity.id
_entity.type
_entity.pdbx_description
1 polymer ?
#
loop_
_entity_poly.entity_id
_entity_poly.type
_entity_poly.pdbx_seq_one_letter_code
_entity_poly.pdbx_strand_id
1 'polypeptide(L)'
;MTKSGLKVKINELPDNHISIELEVPAARCKSSYDAALSRLGSAIRLPGFRPGKIPKQVIIQQIGIARIKAAALEKLIDMTWKEAIVQESIEPISEAQLKEELRTLVDRFSPDKSVTFTLEAEVVSASKQEEE
;
A
#
# COMPACT_ATOMS: atom_id res chain seq x y z
N MET A 1 6.87 -3.23 20.32
CA MET A 1 6.15 -1.94 20.16
C MET A 1 6.36 -1.54 18.70
N THR A 2 5.44 -1.77 17.77
CA THR A 2 4.09 -1.21 17.66
C THR A 2 3.13 -2.25 17.11
N LYS A 3 2.02 -2.51 17.83
CA LYS A 3 0.91 -3.33 17.34
C LYS A 3 0.41 -2.72 16.02
N SER A 4 0.51 -3.48 14.94
CA SER A 4 -0.09 -3.17 13.65
C SER A 4 -1.58 -2.90 13.86
N GLY A 5 -1.97 -1.63 13.83
CA GLY A 5 -3.38 -1.23 13.73
C GLY A 5 -3.94 -1.49 12.32
N LEU A 6 -3.38 -2.47 11.61
CA LEU A 6 -3.84 -2.96 10.33
C LEU A 6 -4.97 -3.94 10.62
N LYS A 7 -6.18 -3.67 10.12
CA LYS A 7 -7.24 -4.69 10.16
C LYS A 7 -7.20 -5.43 8.84
N VAL A 8 -7.12 -6.75 8.95
CA VAL A 8 -7.14 -7.68 7.82
C VAL A 8 -8.43 -8.46 7.91
N LYS A 9 -9.17 -8.56 6.80
CA LYS A 9 -10.30 -9.49 6.67
C LYS A 9 -10.11 -10.29 5.40
N ILE A 10 -10.22 -11.61 5.51
CA ILE A 10 -10.06 -12.53 4.39
C ILE A 10 -11.44 -13.09 4.05
N ASN A 11 -11.75 -13.16 2.76
CA ASN A 11 -12.91 -13.87 2.23
C ASN A 11 -12.42 -14.86 1.17
N GLU A 12 -12.80 -16.11 1.31
CA GLU A 12 -12.49 -17.15 0.32
C GLU A 12 -13.48 -17.04 -0.86
N LEU A 13 -12.93 -17.10 -2.07
CA LEU A 13 -13.68 -17.06 -3.32
C LEU A 13 -13.56 -18.42 -4.04
N PRO A 14 -14.50 -18.76 -4.94
CA PRO A 14 -14.36 -19.94 -5.79
C PRO A 14 -13.08 -19.87 -6.65
N ASP A 15 -12.67 -21.02 -7.19
CA ASP A 15 -11.47 -21.16 -8.04
C ASP A 15 -10.15 -20.82 -7.33
N ASN A 16 -9.99 -21.19 -6.04
CA ASN A 16 -8.74 -20.95 -5.30
C ASN A 16 -8.35 -19.47 -5.15
N HIS A 17 -9.32 -18.57 -5.25
CA HIS A 17 -9.10 -17.14 -5.03
C HIS A 17 -9.40 -16.75 -3.59
N ILE A 18 -8.70 -15.74 -3.10
CA ILE A 18 -9.02 -15.07 -1.84
C ILE A 18 -9.13 -13.57 -2.09
N SER A 19 -10.06 -12.94 -1.36
CA SER A 19 -10.24 -11.50 -1.30
C SER A 19 -9.85 -11.02 0.09
N ILE A 20 -8.72 -10.32 0.19
CA ILE A 20 -8.24 -9.70 1.42
C ILE A 20 -8.62 -8.21 1.44
N GLU A 21 -9.46 -7.81 2.39
CA GLU A 21 -9.75 -6.42 2.69
C GLU A 21 -8.76 -5.92 3.77
N LEU A 22 -8.02 -4.86 3.44
CA LEU A 22 -7.01 -4.27 4.31
C LEU A 22 -7.42 -2.85 4.69
N GLU A 23 -7.61 -2.60 5.98
CA GLU A 23 -7.84 -1.26 6.55
C GLU A 23 -6.54 -0.73 7.16
N VAL A 24 -5.99 0.31 6.54
CA VAL A 24 -4.71 0.90 6.93
C VAL A 24 -4.95 2.22 7.66
N PRO A 25 -4.43 2.39 8.89
CA PRO A 25 -4.69 3.58 9.69
C PRO A 25 -3.98 4.81 9.13
N ALA A 26 -4.54 6.00 9.41
CA ALA A 26 -4.00 7.29 8.98
C ALA A 26 -2.52 7.49 9.35
N ALA A 27 -2.11 7.03 10.53
CA ALA A 27 -0.71 7.13 10.97
C ALA A 27 0.28 6.44 10.01
N ARG A 28 -0.08 5.25 9.49
CA ARG A 28 0.73 4.53 8.50
C ARG A 28 0.66 5.20 7.12
N CYS A 29 -0.52 5.68 6.73
CA CYS A 29 -0.70 6.42 5.47
C CYS A 29 0.19 7.66 5.42
N LYS A 30 0.19 8.45 6.50
CA LYS A 30 1.04 9.64 6.65
C LYS A 30 2.52 9.30 6.58
N SER A 31 2.95 8.27 7.30
CA SER A 31 4.34 7.83 7.29
C SER A 31 4.79 7.38 5.89
N SER A 32 3.95 6.62 5.17
CA SER A 32 4.22 6.23 3.79
C SER A 32 4.31 7.43 2.85
N TYR A 33 3.40 8.40 3.00
CA TYR A 33 3.39 9.62 2.21
C TYR A 33 4.65 10.47 2.43
N ASP A 34 5.06 10.70 3.68
CA ASP A 34 6.29 11.43 4.00
C ASP A 34 7.53 10.68 3.50
N ALA A 35 7.54 9.34 3.58
CA ALA A 35 8.63 8.53 3.05
C ALA A 35 8.71 8.61 1.51
N ALA A 36 7.58 8.56 0.81
CA ALA A 36 7.51 8.73 -0.64
C ALA A 36 7.98 10.13 -1.04
N LEU A 37 7.55 11.17 -0.33
CA LEU A 37 7.97 12.55 -0.57
C LEU A 37 9.49 12.72 -0.41
N SER A 38 10.07 12.17 0.66
CA SER A 38 11.52 12.22 0.89
C SER A 38 12.31 11.45 -0.17
N ARG A 39 11.86 10.24 -0.51
CA ARG A 39 12.49 9.38 -1.53
C ARG A 39 12.49 10.05 -2.91
N LEU A 40 11.32 10.53 -3.33
CA LEU A 40 11.17 11.16 -4.64
C LEU A 40 11.89 12.52 -4.68
N GLY A 41 11.85 13.30 -3.60
CA GLY A 41 12.58 14.56 -3.50
C GLY A 41 14.10 14.37 -3.57
N SER A 42 14.63 13.29 -3.00
CA SER A 42 16.06 12.97 -3.06
C SER A 42 16.51 12.52 -4.46
N ALA A 43 15.59 11.97 -5.27
CA ALA A 43 15.88 11.56 -6.64
C ALA A 43 15.94 12.73 -7.63
N ILE A 44 15.36 13.88 -7.29
CA ILE A 44 15.29 15.04 -8.17
C ILE A 44 16.50 15.94 -7.99
N ARG A 45 17.05 16.41 -9.10
CA ARG A 45 18.08 17.44 -9.13
C ARG A 45 17.43 18.75 -9.57
N LEU A 46 17.33 19.71 -8.67
CA LEU A 46 16.77 21.03 -8.96
C LEU A 46 17.88 22.09 -8.90
N PRO A 47 18.07 22.90 -9.95
CA PRO A 47 19.07 23.96 -9.93
C PRO A 47 18.75 24.95 -8.80
N GLY A 48 19.79 25.38 -8.07
CA GLY A 48 19.66 26.26 -6.91
C GLY A 48 19.43 25.56 -5.57
N PHE A 49 19.19 24.24 -5.55
CA PHE A 49 19.07 23.48 -4.31
C PHE A 49 20.13 22.39 -4.20
N ARG A 50 20.73 22.28 -3.01
CA ARG A 50 21.64 21.17 -2.71
C ARG A 50 20.86 19.85 -2.74
N PRO A 51 21.37 18.79 -3.39
CA PRO A 51 20.73 17.48 -3.39
C PRO A 51 20.33 17.03 -1.98
N GLY A 52 19.08 16.58 -1.83
CA GLY A 52 18.51 16.12 -0.55
C GLY A 52 18.05 17.22 0.44
N LYS A 53 18.25 18.50 0.13
CA LYS A 53 17.80 19.64 0.96
C LYS A 53 16.82 20.54 0.20
N ILE A 54 15.93 19.92 -0.58
CA ILE A 54 14.86 20.61 -1.30
C ILE A 54 13.65 20.75 -0.38
N PRO A 55 13.05 21.95 -0.22
CA PRO A 55 11.83 22.13 0.56
C PRO A 55 10.69 21.26 0.03
N LYS A 56 9.88 20.72 0.95
CA LYS A 56 8.74 19.83 0.65
C LYS A 56 7.78 20.44 -0.39
N GLN A 57 7.48 21.73 -0.27
CA GLN A 57 6.55 22.42 -1.19
C GLN A 57 7.05 22.42 -2.63
N VAL A 58 8.36 22.61 -2.84
CA VAL A 58 8.96 22.64 -4.17
C VAL A 58 8.93 21.25 -4.81
N ILE A 59 9.17 20.20 -4.02
CA ILE A 59 9.06 18.80 -4.48
C ILE A 59 7.62 18.51 -4.93
N ILE A 60 6.63 18.94 -4.15
CA ILE A 60 5.22 18.77 -4.47
C ILE A 60 4.84 19.48 -5.76
N GLN A 61 5.33 20.71 -5.96
CA GLN A 61 5.08 21.47 -7.20
C GLN A 61 5.71 20.80 -8.42
N GLN A 62 6.91 20.24 -8.28
CA GLN A 62 7.62 19.63 -9.40
C GLN A 62 7.10 18.24 -9.78
N ILE A 63 6.77 17.40 -8.79
CA ILE A 63 6.30 16.03 -9.03
C ILE A 63 4.79 15.98 -9.26
N GLY A 64 4.06 16.85 -8.57
CA GLY A 64 2.62 16.77 -8.43
C GLY A 64 2.19 15.86 -7.26
N ILE A 65 1.17 16.32 -6.54
CA ILE A 65 0.59 15.60 -5.38
C ILE A 65 0.11 14.20 -5.79
N ALA A 66 -0.53 14.08 -6.95
CA ALA A 66 -1.10 12.81 -7.42
C ALA A 66 -0.04 11.70 -7.53
N ARG A 67 1.15 12.03 -8.05
CA ARG A 67 2.23 11.05 -8.23
C ARG A 67 2.89 10.66 -6.90
N ILE A 68 2.99 11.59 -5.95
CA ILE A 68 3.46 11.28 -4.59
C ILE A 68 2.46 10.36 -3.89
N LYS A 69 1.17 10.66 -3.98
CA LYS A 69 0.10 9.81 -3.44
C LYS A 69 0.13 8.41 -4.06
N ALA A 70 0.24 8.30 -5.38
CA ALA A 70 0.36 7.02 -6.08
C ALA A 70 1.54 6.18 -5.56
N ALA A 71 2.75 6.76 -5.52
CA ALA A 71 3.92 6.06 -5.03
C ALA A 71 3.81 5.64 -3.54
N ALA A 72 3.19 6.49 -2.71
CA ALA A 72 2.95 6.17 -1.31
C ALA A 72 1.95 5.02 -1.15
N LEU A 73 0.90 5.02 -1.97
CA LEU A 73 -0.16 4.03 -1.96
C LEU A 73 0.33 2.68 -2.49
N GLU A 74 1.02 2.64 -3.63
CA GLU A 74 1.63 1.42 -4.19
C GLU A 74 2.53 0.73 -3.16
N LYS A 75 3.41 1.50 -2.52
CA LYS A 75 4.30 0.97 -1.49
C LYS A 75 3.52 0.45 -0.28
N LEU A 76 2.47 1.16 0.12
CA LEU A 76 1.64 0.78 1.25
C LEU A 76 0.84 -0.50 0.95
N ILE A 77 0.31 -0.64 -0.26
CA ILE A 77 -0.34 -1.86 -0.74
C ILE A 77 0.64 -3.05 -0.67
N ASP A 78 1.84 -2.93 -1.27
CA ASP A 78 2.83 -4.00 -1.25
C ASP A 78 3.27 -4.39 0.17
N MET A 79 3.52 -3.40 1.04
CA MET A 79 3.92 -3.66 2.42
C MET A 79 2.82 -4.33 3.22
N THR A 80 1.57 -3.87 3.09
CA THR A 80 0.44 -4.41 3.85
C THR A 80 -0.01 -5.76 3.32
N TRP A 81 0.09 -6.00 2.01
CA TRP A 81 -0.09 -7.32 1.42
C TRP A 81 0.90 -8.32 2.00
N LYS A 82 2.20 -8.00 1.97
CA LYS A 82 3.25 -8.84 2.55
C LYS A 82 3.05 -9.10 4.04
N GLU A 83 2.66 -8.07 4.80
CA GLU A 83 2.34 -8.22 6.22
C GLU A 83 1.13 -9.13 6.44
N ALA A 84 0.08 -9.00 5.62
CA ALA A 84 -1.13 -9.81 5.73
C ALA A 84 -0.89 -11.29 5.40
N ILE A 85 -0.20 -11.60 4.30
CA ILE A 85 0.09 -13.00 3.94
C ILE A 85 1.02 -13.66 4.97
N VAL A 86 1.96 -12.92 5.56
CA VAL A 86 2.84 -13.45 6.61
C VAL A 86 2.09 -13.64 7.92
N GLN A 87 1.22 -12.70 8.29
CA GLN A 87 0.40 -12.80 9.50
C GLN A 87 -0.55 -13.99 9.45
N GLU A 88 -1.14 -14.22 8.30
CA GLU A 88 -2.17 -15.25 8.08
C GLU A 88 -1.58 -16.55 7.51
N SER A 89 -0.26 -16.60 7.33
CA SER A 89 0.48 -17.75 6.76
C SER A 89 -0.10 -18.25 5.43
N ILE A 90 -0.45 -17.31 4.56
CA ILE A 90 -1.02 -17.57 3.24
C ILE A 90 0.11 -17.69 2.21
N GLU A 91 0.03 -18.70 1.36
CA GLU A 91 0.92 -18.90 0.22
C GLU A 91 0.22 -18.49 -1.09
N PRO A 92 0.42 -17.24 -1.56
CA PRO A 92 -0.14 -16.79 -2.83
C PRO A 92 0.61 -17.41 -4.01
N ILE A 93 -0.14 -17.91 -4.99
CA ILE A 93 0.37 -18.37 -6.29
C ILE A 93 0.65 -17.17 -7.19
N SER A 94 -0.24 -16.17 -7.15
CA SER A 94 -0.19 -14.99 -8.00
C SER A 94 0.15 -13.73 -7.21
N GLU A 95 0.58 -12.69 -7.91
CA GLU A 95 0.58 -11.35 -7.32
C GLU A 95 -0.86 -10.93 -6.98
N ALA A 96 -0.99 -10.14 -5.91
CA ALA A 96 -2.27 -9.55 -5.55
C ALA A 96 -2.70 -8.50 -6.58
N GLN A 97 -3.94 -8.61 -7.04
CA GLN A 97 -4.59 -7.64 -7.89
C GLN A 97 -5.50 -6.73 -7.07
N LEU A 98 -5.42 -5.43 -7.32
CA LEU A 98 -6.33 -4.48 -6.71
C LEU A 98 -7.71 -4.63 -7.36
N LYS A 99 -8.74 -4.85 -6.55
CA LYS A 99 -10.13 -4.97 -7.03
C LYS A 99 -10.62 -3.69 -7.72
N GLU A 100 -10.08 -2.54 -7.36
CA GLU A 100 -10.40 -1.24 -7.93
C GLU A 100 -9.22 -0.63 -8.71
N GLU A 101 -9.49 0.39 -9.53
CA GLU A 101 -8.43 1.10 -10.24
C GLU A 101 -7.57 1.95 -9.28
N LEU A 102 -6.25 1.78 -9.36
CA LEU A 102 -5.29 2.53 -8.53
C LEU A 102 -5.51 4.04 -8.62
N ARG A 103 -5.84 4.56 -9.81
CA ARG A 103 -6.09 6.00 -10.02
C ARG A 103 -7.24 6.51 -9.15
N THR A 104 -8.31 5.74 -9.04
CA THR A 104 -9.48 6.05 -8.22
C THR A 104 -9.12 6.05 -6.73
N LEU A 105 -8.30 5.09 -6.31
CA LEU A 105 -7.81 4.99 -4.94
C LEU A 105 -6.89 6.18 -4.58
N VAL A 106 -6.05 6.61 -5.52
CA VAL A 106 -5.16 7.78 -5.37
C VAL A 106 -5.92 9.08 -5.18
N ASP A 107 -7.04 9.27 -5.90
CA ASP A 107 -7.85 10.48 -5.80
C ASP A 107 -8.46 10.63 -4.39
N ARG A 108 -9.05 9.54 -3.87
CA ARG A 108 -9.61 9.50 -2.51
C ARG A 108 -8.56 9.42 -1.40
N PHE A 109 -7.34 8.94 -1.71
CA PHE A 109 -6.28 8.76 -0.72
C PHE A 109 -5.90 10.09 -0.07
N SER A 110 -5.93 10.11 1.25
CA SER A 110 -5.58 11.27 2.08
C SER A 110 -4.66 10.82 3.22
N PRO A 111 -3.49 11.45 3.42
CA PRO A 111 -2.52 11.01 4.42
C PRO A 111 -3.04 11.08 5.86
N ASP A 112 -4.01 11.96 6.13
CA ASP A 112 -4.59 12.13 7.46
C ASP A 112 -5.84 11.25 7.71
N LYS A 113 -6.22 10.41 6.74
CA LYS A 113 -7.35 9.47 6.87
C LYS A 113 -6.87 8.02 6.73
N SER A 114 -7.61 7.09 7.30
CA SER A 114 -7.42 5.67 6.98
C SER A 114 -7.85 5.40 5.55
N VAL A 115 -7.23 4.39 4.94
CA VAL A 115 -7.60 3.91 3.61
C VAL A 115 -7.94 2.43 3.72
N THR A 116 -9.01 2.03 3.06
CA THR A 116 -9.41 0.64 2.92
C THR A 116 -9.35 0.27 1.45
N PHE A 117 -8.81 -0.89 1.14
CA PHE A 117 -8.77 -1.45 -0.21
C PHE A 117 -8.83 -2.97 -0.15
N THR A 118 -9.26 -3.56 -1.26
CA THR A 118 -9.40 -5.01 -1.40
C THR A 118 -8.41 -5.52 -2.44
N LEU A 119 -7.67 -6.55 -2.04
CA LEU A 119 -6.75 -7.27 -2.88
C LEU A 119 -7.29 -8.67 -3.13
N GLU A 120 -7.23 -9.11 -4.38
CA GLU A 120 -7.61 -10.45 -4.79
C GLU A 120 -6.35 -11.18 -5.26
N ALA A 121 -6.15 -12.41 -4.80
CA ALA A 121 -5.02 -13.23 -5.21
C ALA A 121 -5.43 -14.70 -5.27
N GLU A 122 -4.75 -15.46 -6.13
CA GLU A 122 -4.89 -16.90 -6.20
C GLU A 122 -3.95 -17.57 -5.18
N VAL A 123 -4.42 -18.61 -4.49
CA VAL A 123 -3.67 -19.32 -3.44
C VAL A 123 -3.65 -20.82 -3.67
N VAL A 124 -2.57 -21.47 -3.20
CA VAL A 124 -2.31 -22.90 -3.44
C VAL A 124 -3.43 -23.81 -2.91
N SER A 125 -4.17 -23.37 -1.89
CA SER A 125 -5.30 -24.14 -1.38
C SER A 125 -6.42 -23.24 -0.84
N ALA A 126 -7.57 -23.21 -1.54
CA ALA A 126 -8.86 -22.88 -0.95
C ALA A 126 -9.65 -24.15 -0.55
N SER A 127 -8.99 -25.30 -0.47
CA SER A 127 -9.65 -26.59 -0.23
C SER A 127 -8.70 -27.60 0.41
N LYS A 128 -8.35 -27.37 1.68
CA LYS A 128 -8.22 -28.39 2.74
C LYS A 128 -7.75 -27.75 4.04
N GLN A 129 -8.69 -27.51 4.95
CA GLN A 129 -8.47 -28.01 6.31
C GLN A 129 -8.78 -29.51 6.29
N GLU A 130 -7.74 -30.32 6.16
CA GLU A 130 -7.70 -31.76 6.44
C GLU A 130 -6.20 -32.07 6.47
N GLU A 131 -5.53 -32.60 7.50
CA GLU A 131 -5.83 -33.10 8.83
C GLU A 131 -4.42 -33.46 9.39
N GLU A 132 -4.09 -33.09 10.63
CA GLU A 132 -3.42 -33.95 11.63
C GLU A 132 -3.40 -33.27 13.01
#